data_AF-A0A9X4IHQ2-F1
#
_entry.id   AF-A0A9X4IHQ2-F1
#
_cell.length_a   1.000
_cell.length_b   1.000
_cell.length_c   1.000
_cell.angle_alpha   90.00
_cell.angle_beta   90.00
_cell.angle_gamma   90.00
#
_symmetry.space_group_name_H-M   'P 1'
#
loop_
_entity.id
_entity.type
_entity.pdbx_description
1 polymer ?
#
loop_
_entity_poly.entity_id
_entity_poly.type
_entity_poly.pdbx_seq_one_letter_code
_entity_poly.pdbx_strand_id
1 'polypeptide(L)' 'MARSGPESVNVAALLTPGTYVVHPGQPDWGLGQVQSAVGSRVTVNFPHAGKQLIDAAIVPLQVTEPEDWAPMREGQ' A
#
# COMPACT_ATOMS: atom_id res chain seq x y z
N MET A 1 21.19 -16.84 -11.30
CA MET A 1 20.67 -16.75 -9.91
C MET A 1 19.38 -15.97 -9.99
N ALA A 2 18.25 -16.68 -10.05
CA ALA A 2 16.93 -16.11 -10.29
C ALA A 2 16.47 -15.31 -9.08
N ARG A 3 16.20 -14.02 -9.26
CA ARG A 3 15.35 -13.28 -8.33
C ARG A 3 14.01 -13.12 -9.03
N SER A 4 13.13 -14.06 -8.76
CA SER A 4 11.73 -14.04 -9.17
C SER A 4 11.16 -12.65 -8.86
N GLY A 5 10.74 -11.91 -9.89
CA GLY A 5 10.00 -10.68 -9.69
C GLY A 5 8.71 -11.02 -8.93
N PRO A 6 8.29 -10.21 -7.95
CA PRO A 6 7.05 -10.50 -7.24
C PRO A 6 5.92 -10.49 -8.26
N GLU A 7 5.26 -11.65 -8.39
CA GLU A 7 4.02 -11.79 -9.13
C GLU A 7 3.07 -10.69 -8.64
N SER A 8 2.56 -9.87 -9.56
CA SER A 8 1.59 -8.83 -9.21
C SER A 8 0.30 -9.53 -8.76
N VAL A 9 0.26 -9.83 -7.47
CA VAL A 9 -0.92 -10.33 -6.76
C VAL A 9 -2.05 -9.35 -7.06
N ASN A 10 -3.21 -9.85 -7.46
CA ASN A 10 -4.36 -9.01 -7.75
C ASN A 10 -4.77 -8.25 -6.48
N VAL A 11 -4.38 -6.97 -6.41
CA VAL A 11 -4.33 -6.19 -5.15
C VAL A 11 -5.71 -5.86 -4.59
N ALA A 12 -6.74 -5.73 -5.44
CA ALA A 12 -8.04 -5.21 -5.01
C ALA A 12 -8.77 -6.15 -4.02
N ALA A 13 -8.52 -7.46 -4.09
CA ALA A 13 -9.13 -8.43 -3.17
C ALA A 13 -8.45 -8.47 -1.77
N LEU A 14 -7.31 -7.80 -1.60
CA LEU A 14 -6.48 -7.82 -0.38
C LEU A 14 -6.56 -6.52 0.44
N LEU A 15 -7.31 -5.52 -0.02
CA LEU A 15 -7.42 -4.21 0.63
C LEU A 15 -8.48 -4.24 1.74
N THR A 16 -8.21 -4.98 2.81
CA THR A 16 -9.04 -4.99 4.01
C THR A 16 -8.52 -3.99 5.05
N PRO A 17 -9.35 -3.57 6.02
CA PRO A 17 -8.88 -2.76 7.15
C PRO A 17 -7.65 -3.40 7.81
N GLY A 18 -6.59 -2.61 8.01
CA GLY A 18 -5.32 -3.04 8.57
C GLY A 18 -4.23 -3.30 7.53
N THR A 19 -4.57 -3.57 6.26
CA THR A 19 -3.60 -3.77 5.18
C THR A 19 -2.74 -2.52 4.97
N TYR A 20 -1.43 -2.70 4.84
CA TYR A 20 -0.50 -1.63 4.52
C TYR A 20 -0.27 -1.52 3.01
N VAL A 21 -0.21 -0.28 2.54
CA VAL A 21 -0.17 0.05 1.11
C VAL A 21 0.68 1.27 0.82
N VAL A 22 1.17 1.34 -0.41
CA VAL A 22 1.80 2.54 -0.96
C VAL A 22 1.00 3.06 -2.14
N HIS A 23 0.94 4.38 -2.27
CA HIS A 23 0.37 5.03 -3.44
C HIS A 23 1.46 5.16 -4.53
N PRO A 24 1.34 4.49 -5.70
CA PRO A 24 2.40 4.47 -6.71
C PRO A 24 2.69 5.84 -7.33
N GLY A 25 1.68 6.70 -7.44
CA GLY A 25 1.85 8.08 -7.92
C GLY A 25 2.17 9.11 -6.85
N GLN A 26 2.28 8.73 -5.58
CA GLN A 26 2.50 9.63 -4.44
C GLN A 26 3.36 8.95 -3.36
N PRO A 27 4.60 8.56 -3.69
CA PRO A 27 5.47 7.85 -2.75
C PRO A 27 5.78 8.68 -1.49
N ASP A 28 5.83 10.01 -1.61
CA ASP A 28 6.09 10.93 -0.49
C ASP A 28 5.01 10.92 0.60
N TRP A 29 3.81 10.38 0.31
CA TRP A 29 2.75 10.21 1.30
C TRP A 29 3.11 9.20 2.39
N GLY A 30 4.07 8.31 2.09
CA GLY A 30 4.56 7.27 2.98
C GLY A 30 3.72 6.00 2.96
N LEU A 31 3.99 5.12 3.93
CA LEU A 31 3.25 3.88 4.13
C LEU A 31 1.85 4.16 4.67
N GLY A 32 0.85 3.94 3.84
CA GLY A 32 -0.54 4.08 4.23
C GLY A 32 -1.10 2.81 4.86
N GLN A 33 -2.08 2.95 5.74
CA GLN A 33 -2.86 1.83 6.26
C GLN A 33 -4.32 1.96 5.84
N VAL A 34 -4.87 0.89 5.26
CA VAL A 34 -6.29 0.81 4.90
C VAL A 34 -7.13 0.83 6.17
N GLN A 35 -8.10 1.75 6.23
CA GLN A 35 -9.07 1.81 7.32
C GLN A 35 -10.42 1.21 6.93
N SER A 36 -10.81 1.31 5.66
CA SER A 36 -12.02 0.68 5.13
C SER A 36 -11.90 0.45 3.62
N ALA A 37 -12.63 -0.54 3.11
CA ALA A 37 -12.78 -0.77 1.69
C ALA A 37 -14.22 -1.19 1.38
N VAL A 38 -14.85 -0.51 0.43
CA VAL A 38 -16.21 -0.79 -0.03
C VAL A 38 -16.19 -0.83 -1.55
N GLY A 39 -16.26 -2.03 -2.12
CA GLY A 39 -16.02 -2.24 -3.54
C GLY A 39 -14.61 -1.77 -3.90
N SER A 40 -14.50 -0.91 -4.92
CA SER A 40 -13.21 -0.34 -5.36
C SER A 40 -12.78 0.88 -4.54
N ARG A 41 -13.64 1.42 -3.68
CA ARG A 41 -13.33 2.62 -2.88
C ARG A 41 -12.67 2.24 -1.57
N VAL A 42 -11.42 2.66 -1.39
CA VAL A 42 -10.57 2.31 -0.25
C VAL A 42 -10.18 3.58 0.48
N THR A 43 -10.46 3.64 1.78
CA THR A 43 -10.00 4.73 2.64
C THR A 43 -8.68 4.31 3.28
N VAL A 44 -7.62 5.07 3.04
CA VAL A 44 -6.28 4.82 3.56
C VAL A 44 -5.83 6.02 4.39
N ASN A 45 -5.22 5.79 5.55
CA ASN A 45 -4.56 6.84 6.30
C ASN A 45 -3.06 6.82 6.01
N PHE A 46 -2.55 7.89 5.40
CA PHE A 46 -1.14 8.10 5.11
C PHE A 46 -0.51 9.06 6.12
N PRO A 47 0.75 8.86 6.55
CA PRO A 47 1.39 9.72 7.54
C PRO A 47 1.57 11.16 7.06
N HIS A 48 1.84 11.40 5.78
CA HIS A 48 2.15 12.75 5.28
C HIS A 48 1.01 13.40 4.48
N ALA A 49 -0.02 12.63 4.12
CA ALA A 49 -1.19 13.13 3.38
C ALA A 49 -2.51 12.98 4.14
N GLY A 50 -2.46 12.42 5.35
CA GLY A 50 -3.63 12.09 6.16
C GLY A 50 -4.53 11.05 5.49
N LYS A 51 -5.82 11.13 5.81
CA LYS A 51 -6.82 10.18 5.30
C LYS A 51 -7.22 10.51 3.86
N GLN A 52 -7.02 9.56 2.95
CA GLN A 52 -7.38 9.67 1.54
C GLN A 52 -8.34 8.57 1.12
N LEU A 53 -9.32 8.95 0.31
CA LEU A 53 -10.23 8.02 -0.36
C LEU A 53 -9.72 7.76 -1.77
N ILE A 54 -9.41 6.51 -2.07
CA ILE A 54 -8.76 6.09 -3.32
C ILE A 54 -9.68 5.11 -4.04
N ASP A 55 -9.80 5.26 -5.35
CA ASP A 55 -10.45 4.27 -6.20
C ASP A 55 -9.42 3.27 -6.71
N ALA A 56 -9.39 2.07 -6.12
CA ALA A 56 -8.44 1.02 -6.43
C ALA A 56 -8.64 0.39 -7.82
N ALA A 57 -9.78 0.67 -8.50
CA ALA A 57 -9.97 0.28 -9.89
C ALA A 57 -9.22 1.20 -10.87
N ILE A 58 -8.91 2.43 -10.44
CA ILE A 58 -8.20 3.43 -11.24
C ILE A 58 -6.73 3.50 -10.82
N VAL A 59 -6.48 3.49 -9.51
CA VAL A 59 -5.14 3.57 -8.92
C VAL A 59 -4.85 2.28 -8.16
N PRO A 60 -4.11 1.33 -8.75
CA PRO A 60 -3.81 0.07 -8.08
C PRO A 60 -2.81 0.32 -6.94
N LEU A 61 -3.29 0.31 -5.70
CA LEU A 61 -2.46 0.42 -4.50
C LEU A 61 -1.51 -0.77 -4.41
N GLN A 62 -0.25 -0.51 -4.06
CA GLN A 62 0.74 -1.56 -3.88
C GLN A 62 0.70 -2.03 -2.43
N VAL A 63 0.24 -3.26 -2.21
CA VAL A 63 0.29 -3.89 -0.88
C VAL A 63 1.76 -4.16 -0.54
N THR A 64 2.16 -3.74 0.66
CA THR A 64 3.49 -3.98 1.21
C THR A 64 3.34 -4.25 2.71
N GLU A 65 4.39 -4.79 3.30
CA GLU A 65 4.46 -4.98 4.74
C GLU A 65 5.26 -3.82 5.35
N PRO A 66 4.94 -3.40 6.59
CA PRO A 66 5.67 -2.31 7.24
C PRO A 66 7.16 -2.59 7.41
N GLU A 67 7.56 -3.87 7.46
CA GLU A 67 8.96 -4.30 7.52
C GLU A 67 9.71 -4.19 6.18
N ASP A 68 9.00 -4.35 5.06
CA ASP A 68 9.56 -4.23 3.70
C ASP A 68 9.65 -2.77 3.24
N TRP A 69 8.69 -1.93 3.66
CA TRP A 69 8.69 -0.50 3.38
C TRP A 69 9.78 0.28 4.13
N ALA A 70 10.22 -0.21 5.29
CA ALA A 70 11.25 0.47 6.05
C ALA A 70 12.56 0.49 5.23
N PRO A 71 13.10 1.67 4.85
CA PRO A 71 14.42 1.72 4.25
C PRO A 71 15.38 1.19 5.31
N MET A 72 15.88 -0.03 5.08
CA MET A 72 16.99 -0.71 5.75
C MET A 72 17.21 -0.24 7.19
N ARG A 73 16.80 -1.04 8.18
CA ARG A 73 17.19 -0.83 9.58
C ARG A 73 18.67 -0.43 9.63
N GLU A 74 18.94 0.83 9.98
CA GLU A 74 20.29 1.28 10.27
C GLU A 74 20.86 0.36 11.36
N GLY A 75 21.92 -0.37 11.01
CA GLY A 75 22.73 -1.13 11.96
C GLY A 75 22.17 -2.49 12.38
N GLN A 76 22.43 -3.52 11.57
CA GLN A 76 22.89 -4.80 12.11
C GLN A 76 24.25 -5.12 11.49
#